data_AF-A0AAC9INR6-F1
#
_entry.id   AF-A0AAC9INR6-F1
#
_cell.length_a   1.000
_cell.length_b   1.000
_cell.length_c   1.000
_cell.angle_alpha   90.00
_cell.angle_beta   90.00
_cell.angle_gamma   90.00
#
_symmetry.space_group_name_H-M   'P 1'
#
loop_
_entity.id
_entity.type
_entity.pdbx_description
1 polymer ?
#
loop_
_entity_poly.entity_id
_entity_poly.type
_entity_poly.pdbx_seq_one_letter_code
_entity_poly.pdbx_strand_id
1 'polypeptide(L)' 'MAEPKMLDCLNKIRNVLKGTITREQVSDWAEIYVSADDPKIDDDQVWDMLILLSGIDLKDSPNSYLHPVEDLNDWLEEYK' A
#
# COMPACT_ATOMS: atom_id res chain seq x y z
N MET A 1 -16.30 6.64 0.84
CA MET A 1 -15.71 5.30 0.74
C MET A 1 -15.82 4.62 2.09
N ALA A 2 -15.92 3.30 2.12
CA ALA A 2 -15.79 2.59 3.39
C ALA A 2 -14.34 2.74 3.88
N GLU A 3 -14.16 2.83 5.19
CA GLU A 3 -12.85 2.80 5.82
C GLU A 3 -12.17 1.46 5.49
N PRO A 4 -10.99 1.45 4.83
CA PRO A 4 -10.24 0.24 4.56
C PRO A 4 -9.80 -0.42 5.86
N LYS A 5 -9.65 -1.74 5.81
CA LYS A 5 -9.07 -2.52 6.90
C LYS A 5 -7.69 -3.03 6.51
N MET A 6 -6.92 -3.45 7.50
CA MET A 6 -5.58 -4.00 7.26
C MET A 6 -5.62 -5.12 6.20
N LEU A 7 -6.64 -5.97 6.25
CA LEU A 7 -6.85 -7.03 5.26
C LEU A 7 -6.95 -6.51 3.81
N ASP A 8 -7.57 -5.34 3.59
CA ASP A 8 -7.64 -4.72 2.26
C ASP A 8 -6.24 -4.32 1.78
N CYS A 9 -5.44 -3.70 2.65
CA CYS A 9 -4.06 -3.31 2.37
C CYS A 9 -3.19 -4.53 2.05
N LEU A 10 -3.24 -5.58 2.88
CA LEU A 10 -2.48 -6.82 2.64
C LEU A 10 -2.90 -7.50 1.33
N ASN A 11 -4.18 -7.44 0.98
CA ASN A 11 -4.66 -7.98 -0.29
C ASN A 11 -4.15 -7.18 -1.49
N LYS A 12 -3.98 -5.85 -1.38
CA LYS A 12 -3.31 -5.05 -2.42
C LYS A 12 -1.88 -5.52 -2.63
N ILE A 13 -1.10 -5.70 -1.56
CA ILE A 13 0.27 -6.20 -1.63
C ILE A 13 0.31 -7.59 -2.29
N ARG A 14 -0.53 -8.53 -1.84
CA ARG A 14 -0.62 -9.87 -2.44
C ARG A 14 -0.95 -9.82 -3.93
N ASN A 15 -1.81 -8.90 -4.36
CA ASN A 15 -2.22 -8.77 -5.75
C ASN A 15 -1.10 -8.18 -6.62
N VAL A 16 -0.28 -7.28 -6.07
CA VAL A 16 0.97 -6.79 -6.70
C VAL A 16 1.96 -7.94 -6.87
N LEU A 17 2.20 -8.72 -5.81
CA LEU A 17 3.11 -9.87 -5.87
C LEU A 17 2.67 -10.94 -6.88
N LYS A 18 1.36 -11.09 -7.09
CA LYS A 18 0.78 -11.97 -8.13
C LYS A 18 0.78 -11.37 -9.53
N GLY A 19 1.14 -10.08 -9.70
CA GLY A 19 1.07 -9.36 -10.97
C GLY A 19 -0.36 -9.11 -11.47
N THR A 20 -1.37 -9.22 -10.59
CA THR A 20 -2.78 -9.01 -10.95
C THR A 20 -3.20 -7.55 -10.95
N ILE A 21 -2.50 -6.71 -10.19
CA ILE A 21 -2.59 -5.25 -10.22
C ILE A 21 -1.17 -4.68 -10.19
N THR A 22 -0.98 -3.46 -10.68
CA THR A 22 0.32 -2.78 -10.64
C THR A 22 0.51 -2.03 -9.33
N ARG A 23 1.75 -1.62 -9.04
CA ARG A 23 2.08 -0.80 -7.86
C ARG A 23 1.43 0.58 -7.97
N GLU A 24 1.40 1.16 -9.16
CA GLU A 24 0.74 2.43 -9.46
C GLU A 24 -0.75 2.36 -9.13
N GLN A 25 -1.44 1.27 -9.49
CA GLN A 25 -2.86 1.09 -9.14
C GLN A 25 -3.12 0.99 -7.62
N VAL A 26 -2.13 0.52 -6.85
CA VAL A 26 -2.21 0.48 -5.39
C VAL A 26 -1.93 1.86 -4.80
N SER A 27 -0.91 2.55 -5.33
CA SER A 27 -0.57 3.92 -4.97
C SER A 27 -1.75 4.86 -5.18
N ASP A 28 -2.34 4.86 -6.38
CA ASP A 28 -3.54 5.63 -6.71
C ASP A 28 -4.71 5.33 -5.74
N TRP A 29 -4.86 4.07 -5.34
CA TRP A 29 -5.92 3.67 -4.40
C TRP A 29 -5.66 4.19 -2.98
N ALA A 30 -4.43 4.12 -2.50
CA ALA A 30 -4.06 4.57 -1.15
C ALA A 30 -4.08 6.11 -1.06
N GLU A 31 -3.64 6.79 -2.11
CA GLU A 31 -3.60 8.26 -2.20
C GLU A 31 -4.98 8.88 -2.01
N ILE A 32 -6.06 8.21 -2.42
CA ILE A 32 -7.44 8.66 -2.19
C ILE A 32 -7.74 8.87 -0.70
N TYR A 33 -7.13 8.09 0.18
CA TYR A 33 -7.27 8.23 1.63
C TYR A 33 -6.24 9.21 2.20
N VAL A 34 -4.98 9.09 1.80
CA VAL A 34 -3.86 9.90 2.33
C VAL A 34 -4.01 11.39 1.97
N SER A 35 -4.55 11.70 0.79
CA SER A 35 -4.77 13.07 0.33
C SER A 35 -6.12 13.68 0.76
N ALA A 36 -6.94 12.94 1.52
CA ALA A 36 -8.23 13.46 2.00
C ALA A 36 -8.02 14.53 3.07
N ASP A 37 -8.81 15.61 3.03
CA ASP A 37 -8.76 16.70 4.02
C ASP A 37 -9.11 16.24 5.45
N ASP A 38 -9.97 15.21 5.56
CA ASP A 38 -10.41 14.58 6.82
C ASP A 38 -10.48 13.06 6.62
N PRO A 39 -9.34 12.35 6.68
CA PRO A 39 -9.30 10.91 6.45
C PRO A 39 -9.94 10.19 7.63
N LYS A 40 -11.04 9.50 7.36
CA LYS A 40 -11.76 8.67 8.35
C LYS A 40 -11.11 7.30 8.49
N ILE A 41 -9.86 7.28 8.94
CA ILE A 41 -9.09 6.07 9.26
C ILE A 41 -8.84 6.11 10.77
N ASP A 42 -9.55 5.29 11.53
CA ASP A 42 -9.46 5.30 13.00
C ASP A 42 -8.34 4.38 13.50
N ASP A 43 -7.89 3.45 12.67
CA ASP A 43 -6.83 2.49 12.99
C ASP A 43 -5.46 3.02 12.53
N ASP A 44 -4.63 3.41 13.49
CA ASP A 44 -3.28 3.96 13.24
C ASP A 44 -2.41 3.01 12.40
N GLN A 45 -2.52 1.68 12.58
CA GLN A 45 -1.72 0.74 11.78
C GLN A 45 -2.19 0.70 10.33
N VAL A 46 -3.50 0.83 10.10
CA VAL A 46 -4.05 0.95 8.73
C VAL A 46 -3.60 2.26 8.11
N TRP A 47 -3.58 3.35 8.87
CA TRP A 47 -3.09 4.64 8.39
C TRP A 47 -1.61 4.58 7.97
N ASP A 48 -0.75 4.01 8.80
CA ASP A 48 0.68 3.83 8.49
C ASP A 48 0.88 2.97 7.23
N MET A 49 0.11 1.89 7.10
CA MET A 49 0.14 1.04 5.92
C MET A 49 -0.35 1.80 4.67
N LEU A 50 -1.38 2.64 4.77
CA LEU A 50 -1.85 3.46 3.63
C LEU A 50 -0.79 4.46 3.17
N ILE A 51 -0.03 5.07 4.09
CA ILE A 51 1.09 5.95 3.74
C ILE A 51 2.18 5.16 2.99
N LEU A 52 2.53 3.96 3.45
CA LEU A 52 3.48 3.11 2.73
C LEU A 52 2.96 2.73 1.33
N LEU A 53 1.67 2.38 1.25
CA LEU A 53 1.04 1.98 0.00
C LEU A 53 0.88 3.15 -0.99
N SER A 54 0.73 4.38 -0.53
CA SER A 54 0.73 5.55 -1.43
C SER A 54 2.13 5.87 -1.99
N GLY A 55 3.19 5.30 -1.43
CA GLY A 55 4.55 5.37 -1.95
C GLY A 55 5.04 4.08 -2.63
N ILE A 56 4.20 3.04 -2.78
CA ILE A 56 4.65 1.71 -3.21
C ILE A 56 5.20 1.66 -4.65
N ASP A 57 4.82 2.64 -5.48
CA ASP A 57 5.23 2.79 -6.87
C ASP A 57 6.47 3.69 -7.04
N LEU A 58 6.97 4.29 -5.96
CA LEU A 58 8.19 5.09 -6.01
C LEU A 58 9.37 4.26 -6.51
N LYS A 59 10.13 4.84 -7.44
CA LYS A 59 11.29 4.22 -8.05
C LYS A 59 12.59 4.73 -7.42
N ASP A 60 13.48 3.81 -7.09
CA ASP A 60 14.87 4.13 -6.72
C ASP A 60 15.76 4.27 -7.97
N SER A 61 15.44 3.53 -9.04
CA SER A 61 16.12 3.65 -10.33
C SER A 61 15.14 3.41 -11.50
N PRO A 62 15.53 3.63 -12.77
CA PRO A 62 14.66 3.38 -13.91
C PRO A 62 14.03 1.98 -13.95
N ASN A 63 14.72 0.97 -13.38
CA ASN A 63 14.36 -0.44 -13.43
C ASN A 63 14.06 -1.06 -12.06
N SER A 64 14.02 -0.28 -10.97
CA SER A 64 13.76 -0.78 -9.62
C SER A 64 12.83 0.14 -8.84
N TYR A 65 11.98 -0.47 -8.02
CA TYR A 65 11.19 0.23 -7.01
C TYR A 65 12.03 0.49 -5.77
N LEU A 66 11.71 1.58 -5.07
CA LEU A 66 12.29 1.93 -3.76
C LEU A 66 12.10 0.80 -2.76
N HIS A 67 10.89 0.22 -2.75
CA HIS A 67 10.57 -0.97 -1.97
C HIS A 67 10.64 -2.21 -2.86
N PRO A 68 11.68 -3.06 -2.77
CA PRO A 68 11.77 -4.27 -3.57
C PRO A 68 10.72 -5.32 -3.13
N VAL A 69 10.70 -6.49 -3.77
CA VAL A 69 9.70 -7.53 -3.49
C VAL A 69 9.86 -8.10 -2.07
N GLU A 70 11.08 -8.11 -1.56
CA GLU A 70 11.44 -8.55 -0.22
C GLU A 70 10.71 -7.69 0.83
N ASP A 71 10.77 -6.35 0.73
CA ASP A 71 10.04 -5.43 1.63
C ASP A 71 8.54 -5.74 1.65
N LEU A 72 7.93 -5.99 0.48
CA LEU A 72 6.50 -6.31 0.39
C LEU A 72 6.16 -7.63 1.12
N ASN A 73 7.05 -8.61 1.08
CA ASN A 73 6.86 -9.85 1.84
C ASN A 73 7.04 -9.62 3.35
N ASP A 74 8.02 -8.80 3.74
CA ASP A 74 8.25 -8.45 5.14
C ASP A 74 7.03 -7.74 5.74
N TRP A 75 6.42 -6.81 5.00
CA TRP A 75 5.18 -6.14 5.42
C TRP A 75 4.01 -7.13 5.57
N LEU A 76 3.91 -8.14 4.69
CA LEU A 76 2.87 -9.17 4.82
C LEU A 76 3.02 -10.03 6.07
N GLU A 77 4.25 -10.26 6.52
CA GLU A 77 4.52 -11.04 7.74
C GLU A 77 4.37 -10.20 9.01
N GLU A 78 4.77 -8.94 8.98
CA GLU A 78 4.66 -8.01 10.11
C GLU A 78 3.21 -7.73 10.49
N TYR A 79 2.33 -7.56 9.50
CA TYR A 79 0.95 -7.09 9.69
C TYR A 79 -0.11 -8.19 9.50
N LYS A 80 0.28 -9.48 9.53
CA LYS A 80 -0.61 -10.61 9.21
C LYS A 80 -1.80 -10.79 10.15
#